data_AF-A0A9X3TSD0-F1
#
_entry.id   AF-A0A9X3TSD0-F1
#
_cell.length_a   1.000
_cell.length_b   1.000
_cell.length_c   1.000
_cell.angle_alpha   90.00
_cell.angle_beta   90.00
_cell.angle_gamma   90.00
#
_symmetry.space_group_name_H-M   'P 1'
#
loop_
_entity.id
_entity.type
_entity.pdbx_description
1 polymer ?
#
loop_
_entity_poly.entity_id
_entity_poly.type
_entity_poly.pdbx_seq_one_letter_code
_entity_poly.pdbx_strand_id
1 'polypeptide(L)' 'MERKYDATYTFGNTTVHVVAPPPMTEEAVDRVLDELHAAGWAILDELEEKAG' A
#
# COMPACT_ATOMS: atom_id res chain seq x y z
N MET A 1 10.89 9.94 -21.23
CA MET A 1 9.78 9.73 -20.28
C MET A 1 9.73 10.95 -19.37
N GLU A 2 8.73 11.81 -19.54
CA GLU A 2 8.47 12.90 -18.60
C GLU A 2 7.87 12.31 -17.32
N ARG A 3 8.48 12.57 -16.17
CA ARG A 3 7.94 12.15 -14.86
C ARG A 3 6.75 13.05 -14.55
N LYS A 4 5.53 12.50 -14.50
CA LYS A 4 4.33 13.23 -14.07
C LYS A 4 4.39 13.39 -12.55
N TYR A 5 4.73 14.58 -12.09
CA TYR A 5 4.76 14.91 -10.66
C TYR A 5 3.33 15.15 -10.17
N ASP A 6 3.05 14.65 -8.97
CA ASP A 6 1.75 14.81 -8.29
C ASP A 6 1.64 16.18 -7.62
N ALA A 7 2.76 16.66 -7.05
CA ALA A 7 2.90 18.02 -6.55
C ALA A 7 4.32 18.54 -6.78
N THR A 8 4.47 19.86 -6.81
CA THR A 8 5.78 20.52 -6.83
C THR A 8 5.75 21.70 -5.87
N TYR A 9 6.73 21.77 -4.97
CA TYR A 9 6.89 22.84 -4.00
C TYR A 9 8.20 23.58 -4.23
N THR A 10 8.20 24.90 -4.04
CA THR A 10 9.41 25.72 -4.14
C THR A 10 9.65 26.45 -2.83
N PHE A 11 10.85 26.27 -2.27
CA PHE A 11 11.29 26.90 -1.04
C PHE A 11 12.63 27.61 -1.29
N GLY A 12 12.61 28.94 -1.39
CA GLY A 12 13.79 29.72 -1.76
C GLY A 12 14.37 29.25 -3.11
N ASN A 13 15.58 28.69 -3.09
CA ASN A 13 16.27 28.16 -4.27
C ASN A 13 16.12 26.63 -4.44
N THR A 14 15.24 25.98 -3.67
CA THR A 14 15.01 24.53 -3.71
C THR A 14 13.66 24.21 -4.32
N THR A 15 13.62 23.24 -5.23
CA THR A 15 12.38 22.68 -5.79
C THR A 15 12.23 21.22 -5.38
N VAL A 16 11.10 20.88 -4.80
CA VAL A 16 10.73 19.52 -4.37
C VAL A 16 9.66 19.00 -5.33
N HIS A 17 9.92 17.86 -5.95
CA HIS A 17 8.96 17.15 -6.79
C HIS A 17 8.40 15.94 -6.05
N VAL A 18 7.09 15.92 -5.81
CA VAL A 18 6.39 14.76 -5.25
C VAL A 18 5.95 13.87 -6.40
N VAL A 19 6.33 12.60 -6.34
CA VAL A 19 5.88 11.58 -7.29
C VAL A 19 4.93 10.68 -6.54
N ALA A 20 3.64 10.71 -6.88
CA ALA A 20 2.71 9.71 -6.38
C ALA A 20 3.12 8.33 -6.91
N PRO A 21 3.02 7.27 -6.10
CA PRO A 21 3.14 5.93 -6.63
C PRO A 21 2.09 5.72 -7.73
N PRO A 22 2.37 4.90 -8.75
CA PRO A 22 1.36 4.57 -9.76
C PRO A 22 0.10 4.04 -9.05
N PRO A 23 -1.09 4.46 -9.50
CA PRO A 23 -2.33 3.97 -8.91
C PRO A 23 -2.37 2.45 -9.02
N MET A 24 -2.67 1.79 -7.91
CA MET A 24 -2.92 0.35 -7.91
C MET A 24 -4.22 0.07 -8.68
N THR A 25 -4.25 -1.02 -9.44
CA THR A 25 -5.49 -1.50 -10.04
C THR A 25 -6.38 -2.10 -8.93
N GLU A 26 -7.69 -2.11 -9.15
CA GLU A 26 -8.64 -2.75 -8.23
C GLU A 26 -8.25 -4.22 -7.97
N GLU A 27 -7.90 -4.97 -9.02
CA GLU A 27 -7.41 -6.35 -8.90
C GLU A 27 -6.16 -6.49 -8.01
N ALA A 28 -5.23 -5.53 -8.08
CA ALA A 28 -4.02 -5.57 -7.25
C ALA A 28 -4.35 -5.25 -5.78
N VAL A 29 -5.33 -4.37 -5.55
CA VAL A 29 -5.83 -4.07 -4.20
C VAL A 29 -6.54 -5.29 -3.63
N ASP A 30 -7.44 -5.92 -4.39
CA ASP A 30 -8.19 -7.11 -3.97
C ASP A 30 -7.24 -8.26 -3.61
N ARG A 31 -6.20 -8.49 -4.40
CA ARG A 31 -5.19 -9.53 -4.08
C ARG A 31 -4.50 -9.28 -2.74
N VAL A 32 -4.11 -8.03 -2.45
CA VAL A 32 -3.47 -7.68 -1.17
C VAL A 32 -4.45 -7.87 -0.01
N LEU A 33 -5.73 -7.54 -0.21
CA LEU A 33 -6.77 -7.76 0.79
C LEU A 33 -6.99 -9.25 1.07
N ASP A 34 -7.02 -10.08 0.03
CA ASP A 34 -7.16 -11.53 0.18
C ASP A 34 -5.99 -12.14 0.97
N GLU A 35 -4.75 -11.71 0.67
CA GLU A 35 -3.57 -12.15 1.41
C GLU A 35 -3.63 -11.73 2.90
N LEU A 36 -4.07 -10.49 3.17
CA LEU A 36 -4.25 -9.99 4.54
C LEU A 36 -5.33 -10.76 5.29
N HIS A 37 -6.47 -11.05 4.65
CA HIS A 37 -7.53 -11.86 5.24
C HIS A 37 -7.05 -13.27 5.54
N ALA A 38 -6.34 -13.91 4.60
CA ALA A 38 -5.81 -15.26 4.79
C ALA A 38 -4.83 -15.31 5.97
N ALA A 39 -3.92 -14.33 6.08
CA ALA A 39 -3.02 -14.23 7.22
C ALA A 39 -3.77 -14.00 8.54
N GLY A 40 -4.79 -13.13 8.53
CA GLY A 40 -5.63 -12.87 9.69
C GLY A 40 -6.36 -14.11 10.19
N TRP A 41 -6.97 -14.88 9.29
CA TRP A 41 -7.64 -16.13 9.64
C TRP A 41 -6.67 -17.18 10.19
N ALA A 42 -5.50 -17.35 9.56
CA ALA A 42 -4.49 -18.28 10.06
C ALA A 42 -4.05 -17.98 11.51
N ILE A 43 -3.94 -16.69 11.86
CA ILE A 43 -3.61 -16.28 13.24
C ILE A 43 -4.75 -16.63 14.21
N LEU A 44 -6.00 -16.41 13.80
CA LEU A 44 -7.16 -16.73 14.64
C LEU A 44 -7.30 -18.23 14.87
N ASP A 45 -7.13 -19.03 13.82
CA ASP A 45 -7.16 -20.50 13.90
C ASP A 45 -6.07 -21.01 14.86
N GLU A 46 -4.84 -20.48 14.75
CA GLU A 46 -3.73 -20.84 15.65
C GLU A 46 -4.04 -20.47 17.11
N LEU A 47 -4.71 -19.34 17.35
CA LEU A 47 -5.12 -18.94 18.70
C LEU A 47 -6.22 -19.85 19.26
N GLU A 48 -7.19 -20.26 18.45
CA GLU A 48 -8.25 -21.18 18.84
C GLU A 48 -7.68 -22.57 19.19
N GLU A 49 -6.79 -23.11 18.36
CA GLU A 49 -6.12 -24.39 18.60
C GLU A 49 -5.30 -24.40 19.90
N LYS A 50 -4.71 -23.25 20.28
CA LYS A 50 -3.92 -23.14 21.52
C LYS A 50 -4.77 -22.87 22.77
N ALA A 51 -6.02 -22.43 22.60
CA ALA A 51 -6.92 -22.13 23.71
C ALA A 51 -7.75 -23.33 24.17
N GLY A 52 -7.91 -24.35 23.32
CA GLY A 52 -8.57 -25.63 23.61
C GLY A 52 -7.62 -26.66 24.23
#